data_AF-A0A6B2VL53-F1
#
_entry.id   AF-A0A6B2VL53-F1
#
_cell.length_a   1.000
_cell.length_b   1.000
_cell.length_c   1.000
_cell.angle_alpha   90.00
_cell.angle_beta   90.00
_cell.angle_gamma   90.00
#
_symmetry.space_group_name_H-M   'P 1'
#
loop_
_entity.id
_entity.type
_entity.pdbx_description
1 polymer ?
#
loop_
_entity_poly.entity_id
_entity_poly.type
_entity_poly.pdbx_seq_one_letter_code
_entity_poly.pdbx_strand_id
1 'polypeptide(L)'
;MTSPDLERLATLVQQRRTELRLGVEPAAKLGAISKDTWKRVEAGKRVWDRSYAAIDTTLQWAVGSCLRVLAGKDPLPTDRVDSGLQVTEVPKSDLEQAVGGAVQRAAIGTKGSLTGDEILELNRRVLDELRKLGII
;
A
#
# COMPACT_ATOMS: atom_id res chain seq x y z
N MET A 1 11.90 -1.17 -15.51
CA MET A 1 11.48 -0.17 -14.50
C MET A 1 10.19 0.45 -14.99
N THR A 2 9.07 0.15 -14.33
CA THR A 2 7.76 0.72 -14.70
C THR A 2 7.77 2.21 -14.38
N SER A 3 7.36 3.06 -15.31
CA SER A 3 7.24 4.50 -15.07
C SER A 3 6.22 4.76 -13.94
N PRO A 4 6.49 5.71 -13.03
CA PRO A 4 5.59 5.99 -11.91
C PRO A 4 4.23 6.49 -12.41
N ASP A 5 3.15 5.86 -11.94
CA ASP A 5 1.79 6.12 -12.41
C ASP A 5 1.15 7.32 -11.68
N LEU A 6 1.55 8.53 -12.11
CA LEU A 6 1.11 9.79 -11.52
C LEU A 6 -0.36 10.13 -11.85
N GLU A 7 -0.86 9.72 -13.01
CA GLU A 7 -2.24 9.98 -13.43
C GLU A 7 -3.23 9.15 -12.62
N ARG A 8 -2.92 7.87 -12.38
CA ARG A 8 -3.70 7.04 -11.47
C ARG A 8 -3.68 7.57 -10.06
N LEU A 9 -2.52 8.03 -9.57
CA LEU A 9 -2.43 8.67 -8.26
C LEU A 9 -3.34 9.91 -8.17
N ALA A 10 -3.30 10.80 -9.16
CA ALA A 10 -4.12 11.99 -9.19
C ALA A 10 -5.62 11.65 -9.10
N THR A 11 -6.05 10.66 -9.88
CA THR A 11 -7.44 10.19 -9.91
C THR A 11 -7.89 9.64 -8.55
N LEU A 12 -7.09 8.74 -7.96
CA LEU A 12 -7.41 8.12 -6.67
C LEU A 12 -7.42 9.15 -5.52
N VAL A 13 -6.48 10.10 -5.53
CA VAL A 13 -6.43 11.19 -4.53
C VAL A 13 -7.69 12.06 -4.63
N GLN A 14 -8.07 12.46 -5.84
CA GLN A 14 -9.25 13.29 -6.06
C GLN A 14 -10.55 12.56 -5.67
N GLN A 15 -10.68 11.30 -6.05
CA GLN A 15 -11.81 10.45 -5.71
C GLN A 15 -11.94 10.32 -4.19
N ARG A 16 -10.86 9.89 -3.52
CA ARG A 16 -10.88 9.68 -2.06
C ARG A 16 -11.16 10.96 -1.29
N ARG A 17 -10.57 12.08 -1.72
CA ARG A 17 -10.86 13.39 -1.11
C ARG A 17 -12.35 13.73 -1.21
N THR A 18 -12.97 13.42 -2.35
CA THR A 18 -14.40 13.67 -2.59
C THR A 18 -15.28 12.75 -1.77
N GLU A 19 -14.92 11.47 -1.62
CA GLU A 19 -15.59 10.51 -0.71
C GLU A 19 -15.58 11.00 0.74
N LEU A 20 -14.46 11.57 1.18
CA LEU A 20 -14.30 12.18 2.50
C LEU A 20 -14.97 13.57 2.61
N ARG A 21 -15.61 14.06 1.54
CA ARG A 21 -16.27 15.37 1.46
C ARG A 21 -15.34 16.54 1.80
N LEU A 22 -14.06 16.40 1.46
CA LEU A 22 -13.05 17.43 1.69
C LEU A 22 -12.89 18.31 0.45
N GLY A 23 -12.95 19.63 0.63
CA GLY A 23 -12.44 20.57 -0.37
C GLY A 23 -10.90 20.51 -0.44
N VAL A 24 -10.32 20.93 -1.56
CA VAL A 24 -8.85 20.97 -1.75
C VAL A 24 -8.14 21.79 -0.67
N GLU A 25 -8.70 22.93 -0.29
CA GLU A 25 -8.11 23.82 0.70
C GLU A 25 -8.21 23.27 2.15
N PRO A 26 -9.37 22.77 2.60
CA PRO A 26 -9.45 21.98 3.83
C PRO A 26 -8.48 20.79 3.87
N ALA A 27 -8.37 20.03 2.79
CA ALA A 27 -7.49 18.87 2.73
C ALA A 27 -6.01 19.26 2.84
N ALA A 28 -5.58 20.29 2.09
CA ALA A 28 -4.21 20.82 2.19
C ALA A 28 -3.89 21.32 3.61
N LYS A 29 -4.84 22.00 4.26
CA LYS A 29 -4.69 22.46 5.64
C LYS A 29 -4.56 21.28 6.63
N LEU A 30 -5.38 20.24 6.49
CA LEU A 30 -5.31 19.04 7.32
C LEU A 30 -3.96 18.32 7.18
N GLY A 31 -3.43 18.24 5.96
CA GLY A 31 -2.12 17.65 5.69
C GLY A 31 -0.93 18.55 5.97
N ALA A 32 -1.14 19.78 6.46
CA ALA A 32 -0.09 20.78 6.66
C ALA A 32 0.79 21.01 5.40
N ILE A 33 0.18 20.95 4.21
CA ILE A 33 0.85 21.24 2.93
C ILE A 33 0.18 22.42 2.22
N SER A 34 0.89 23.06 1.29
CA SER A 34 0.30 24.16 0.52
C SER A 34 -0.79 23.65 -0.43
N LYS A 35 -1.81 24.49 -0.64
CA LYS A 35 -2.89 24.26 -1.62
C LYS A 35 -2.33 23.95 -3.02
N ASP A 36 -1.25 24.63 -3.41
CA ASP A 36 -0.58 24.40 -4.69
C ASP A 36 0.09 23.03 -4.75
N THR A 37 0.69 22.55 -3.65
CA THR A 37 1.25 21.20 -3.58
C THR A 37 0.14 20.15 -3.75
N TRP A 38 -1.01 20.34 -3.10
CA TRP A 38 -2.15 19.45 -3.26
C TRP A 38 -2.65 19.41 -4.71
N LYS A 39 -2.90 20.59 -5.30
CA LYS A 39 -3.32 20.71 -6.71
C LYS A 39 -2.32 20.08 -7.67
N ARG A 40 -1.03 20.14 -7.36
CA ARG A 40 0.02 19.56 -8.17
C ARG A 40 -0.07 18.03 -8.20
N VAL A 41 -0.41 17.40 -7.07
CA VAL A 41 -0.68 15.95 -7.02
C VAL A 41 -1.94 15.59 -7.81
N GLU A 42 -3.04 16.32 -7.62
CA GLU A 42 -4.28 16.10 -8.40
C GLU A 42 -4.15 16.42 -9.89
N ALA A 43 -3.09 17.12 -10.30
CA ALA A 43 -2.74 17.36 -11.69
C ALA A 43 -1.73 16.33 -12.25
N GLY A 44 -1.46 15.23 -11.53
CA GLY A 44 -0.53 14.19 -11.97
C GLY A 44 0.93 14.63 -12.01
N LYS A 45 1.32 15.62 -11.21
CA LYS A 45 2.70 16.13 -11.17
C LYS A 45 3.43 15.64 -9.93
N ARG A 46 4.70 15.26 -10.12
CA ARG A 46 5.54 14.67 -9.07
C ARG A 46 5.91 15.64 -7.95
N VAL A 47 5.55 15.33 -6.71
CA VAL A 47 5.93 16.09 -5.51
C VAL A 47 7.04 15.44 -4.71
N TRP A 48 7.49 16.12 -3.65
CA TRP A 48 8.43 15.56 -2.69
C TRP A 48 7.75 14.44 -1.90
N ASP A 49 8.50 13.40 -1.54
CA ASP A 49 7.95 12.23 -0.86
C ASP A 49 7.29 12.57 0.49
N ARG A 50 7.80 13.58 1.21
CA ARG A 50 7.15 14.10 2.42
C ARG A 50 5.71 14.57 2.20
N SER A 51 5.41 15.09 1.00
CA SER A 51 4.06 15.55 0.64
C SER A 51 3.13 14.37 0.38
N TYR A 52 3.65 13.25 -0.15
CA TYR A 52 2.88 12.02 -0.30
C TYR A 52 2.48 11.45 1.07
N ALA A 53 3.39 11.42 2.04
CA ALA A 53 3.05 10.99 3.41
C ALA A 53 1.97 11.86 4.08
N ALA A 54 2.02 13.18 3.88
CA ALA A 54 0.97 14.09 4.34
C ALA A 54 -0.39 13.82 3.67
N ILE A 55 -0.39 13.49 2.38
CA ILE A 55 -1.61 13.13 1.65
C ILE A 55 -2.17 11.80 2.13
N ASP A 56 -1.32 10.78 2.34
CA ASP A 56 -1.73 9.48 2.86
C ASP A 56 -2.53 9.65 4.16
N THR A 57 -1.96 10.36 5.13
CA THR A 57 -2.62 10.60 6.42
C THR A 57 -3.91 11.42 6.30
N THR A 58 -3.95 12.41 5.41
CA THR A 58 -5.15 13.23 5.17
C THR A 58 -6.29 12.41 4.56
N LEU A 59 -5.96 11.48 3.67
CA LEU A 59 -6.92 10.64 2.95
C LEU A 59 -7.32 9.36 3.71
N GLN A 60 -6.87 9.24 4.97
CA GLN A 60 -7.08 8.03 5.78
C GLN A 60 -6.55 6.80 5.04
N TRP A 61 -5.35 6.92 4.51
CA TRP A 61 -4.57 5.83 3.95
C TRP A 61 -3.36 5.56 4.83
N ALA A 62 -2.87 4.33 4.78
CA ALA A 62 -1.61 3.96 5.42
C ALA A 62 -0.47 4.75 4.79
N VAL A 63 0.49 5.20 5.61
CA VAL A 63 1.69 5.91 5.14
C VAL A 63 2.43 5.05 4.11
N GLY A 64 2.72 5.64 2.95
CA GLY A 64 3.33 4.95 1.80
C GLY A 64 2.31 4.50 0.75
N SER A 65 1.01 4.69 0.95
CA SER A 65 -0.03 4.32 -0.03
C SER A 65 0.12 5.07 -1.35
N CYS A 66 0.44 6.37 -1.33
CA CYS A 66 0.76 7.12 -2.53
C CYS A 66 1.93 6.50 -3.30
N LEU A 67 2.99 6.04 -2.61
CA LEU A 67 4.13 5.38 -3.25
C LEU A 67 3.75 4.00 -3.79
N ARG A 68 2.88 3.25 -3.10
CA ARG A 68 2.30 2.00 -3.61
C ARG A 68 1.56 2.22 -4.92
N VAL A 69 0.76 3.28 -5.00
CA VAL A 69 0.04 3.67 -6.21
C VAL A 69 1.00 3.99 -7.36
N LEU A 70 2.05 4.76 -7.09
CA LEU A 70 3.09 5.04 -8.09
C LEU A 70 3.83 3.78 -8.55
N ALA A 71 3.92 2.76 -7.70
CA ALA A 71 4.46 1.45 -8.02
C ALA A 71 3.45 0.50 -8.71
N GLY A 72 2.25 0.98 -9.05
CA GLY A 72 1.21 0.21 -9.73
C GLY A 72 0.34 -0.66 -8.81
N LYS A 73 0.40 -0.46 -7.49
CA LYS A 73 -0.43 -1.17 -6.50
C LYS A 73 -1.59 -0.30 -6.01
N ASP A 74 -2.52 -0.86 -5.27
CA ASP A 74 -3.61 -0.10 -4.65
C ASP A 74 -3.19 0.60 -3.34
N PRO A 75 -3.80 1.77 -3.03
CA PRO A 75 -3.63 2.41 -1.74
C PRO A 75 -4.30 1.55 -0.65
N LEU A 76 -3.84 1.68 0.58
CA LEU A 76 -4.37 0.92 1.71
C LEU A 76 -5.20 1.84 2.60
N PRO A 77 -6.54 1.72 2.63
CA PRO A 77 -7.38 2.46 3.56
C PRO A 77 -7.04 2.11 5.01
N THR A 78 -7.06 3.12 5.88
CA THR A 78 -6.98 2.93 7.33
C THR A 78 -8.34 3.24 7.94
N ASP A 79 -8.83 2.36 8.80
CA ASP A 79 -9.92 2.71 9.70
C ASP A 79 -9.31 3.32 10.97
N ARG A 80 -9.83 4.49 11.37
CA ARG A 80 -9.52 5.06 12.68
C ARG A 80 -10.27 4.24 13.72
N VAL A 81 -9.52 3.44 14.47
CA VAL A 81 -10.03 2.86 15.72
C VAL A 81 -9.82 3.92 16.81
N ASP A 82 -10.86 4.24 17.57
CA ASP A 82 -10.97 5.37 18.52
C ASP A 82 -9.89 5.43 19.65
N SER A 83 -8.89 4.55 19.62
CA SER A 83 -7.81 4.46 20.62
C SER A 83 -6.47 5.06 20.16
N GLY A 84 -6.43 5.81 19.05
CA GLY A 84 -5.17 6.34 18.50
C GLY A 84 -4.33 5.31 17.74
N LEU A 85 -4.83 4.09 17.58
CA LEU A 85 -4.29 3.07 16.70
C LEU A 85 -4.91 3.18 15.31
N GLN A 86 -4.06 3.23 14.28
CA GLN A 86 -4.48 3.05 12.89
C GLN A 86 -4.39 1.57 12.55
N VAL A 87 -5.52 0.95 12.21
CA VAL A 87 -5.55 -0.43 11.72
C VAL A 87 -5.70 -0.37 10.21
N THR A 88 -4.81 -1.07 9.51
CA THR A 88 -4.88 -1.27 8.06
C THR A 88 -5.12 -2.75 7.82
N GLU A 89 -6.24 -3.09 7.21
CA GLU A 89 -6.43 -4.43 6.67
C GLU A 89 -5.55 -4.58 5.43
N VAL A 90 -4.49 -5.37 5.55
CA VAL A 90 -3.67 -5.75 4.39
C VAL A 90 -4.48 -6.74 3.56
N PRO A 91 -4.66 -6.52 2.24
CA PRO A 91 -5.35 -7.47 1.39
C PRO A 91 -4.74 -8.87 1.52
N LYS A 92 -5.58 -9.90 1.69
CA LYS A 92 -5.14 -11.29 1.85
C LYS A 92 -4.13 -11.73 0.78
N SER A 93 -4.31 -11.28 -0.47
CA SER A 93 -3.40 -11.55 -1.58
C SER A 93 -2.00 -10.98 -1.38
N ASP A 94 -1.89 -9.78 -0.80
CA ASP A 94 -0.60 -9.14 -0.50
C ASP A 94 0.12 -9.89 0.62
N LEU A 95 -0.65 -10.36 1.61
CA LEU A 95 -0.14 -11.16 2.72
C LEU A 95 0.34 -12.54 2.23
N GLU A 96 -0.47 -13.24 1.42
CA GLU A 96 -0.12 -14.51 0.78
C GLU A 96 1.18 -14.37 -0.04
N GLN A 97 1.31 -13.30 -0.83
CA GLN A 97 2.52 -13.04 -1.62
C GLN A 97 3.75 -12.79 -0.73
N ALA A 98 3.61 -12.00 0.33
CA ALA A 98 4.70 -11.69 1.25
C ALA A 98 5.18 -12.94 2.01
N VAL A 99 4.23 -13.74 2.50
CA VAL A 99 4.49 -15.03 3.16
C VAL A 99 5.20 -15.98 2.20
N GLY A 100 4.69 -16.16 0.98
CA GLY A 100 5.30 -17.07 0.04
C GLY A 100 6.73 -16.67 -0.34
N GLY A 101 6.99 -15.38 -0.52
CA GLY A 101 8.34 -14.87 -0.72
C GLY A 101 9.28 -15.09 0.47
N ALA A 102 8.76 -15.02 1.71
CA ALA A 102 9.55 -15.30 2.91
C ALA A 102 9.90 -16.78 3.04
N VAL A 103 8.95 -17.68 2.78
CA VAL A 103 9.15 -19.14 2.79
C VAL A 103 10.20 -19.53 1.74
N GLN A 104 10.10 -19.00 0.53
CA GLN A 104 11.07 -19.26 -0.53
C GLN A 104 12.49 -18.83 -0.13
N ARG A 105 12.66 -17.63 0.44
CA ARG A 105 13.98 -17.15 0.91
C ARG A 105 14.55 -18.03 2.04
N ALA A 106 13.70 -18.46 2.96
CA ALA A 106 14.10 -19.37 4.02
C ALA A 106 14.49 -20.76 3.44
N ALA A 107 13.71 -21.30 2.50
CA ALA A 107 13.98 -22.58 1.86
C ALA A 107 15.36 -22.62 1.17
N ILE A 108 15.69 -21.57 0.42
CA ILE A 108 17.00 -21.39 -0.23
C ILE A 108 18.14 -21.36 0.81
N GLY A 109 17.90 -20.79 1.99
CA GLY A 109 18.92 -20.65 3.05
C GLY A 109 19.10 -21.88 3.96
N THR A 110 18.13 -22.79 4.03
CA THR A 110 18.10 -23.83 5.09
C THR A 110 18.55 -25.22 4.62
N LYS A 111 18.47 -25.54 3.33
CA LYS A 111 18.96 -26.82 2.79
C LYS A 111 19.56 -26.64 1.39
N GLY A 112 20.75 -27.21 1.19
CA GLY A 112 21.40 -27.29 -0.11
C GLY A 112 20.46 -27.87 -1.18
N SER A 113 20.46 -27.21 -2.33
CA SER A 113 19.81 -27.59 -3.60
C SER A 113 18.39 -28.18 -3.48
N LEU A 114 17.43 -27.37 -3.04
CA LEU A 114 16.05 -27.57 -3.49
C LEU A 114 15.92 -27.09 -4.93
N THR A 115 15.30 -27.89 -5.79
CA THR A 115 14.94 -27.49 -7.16
C THR A 115 13.81 -26.46 -7.13
N GLY A 116 13.62 -25.72 -8.24
CA GLY A 116 12.57 -24.71 -8.34
C GLY A 116 11.16 -25.27 -8.07
N ASP A 117 10.91 -26.50 -8.51
CA ASP A 117 9.62 -27.18 -8.35
C ASP A 117 9.36 -27.57 -6.89
N GLU A 118 10.38 -28.06 -6.18
CA GLU A 118 10.28 -28.39 -4.74
C GLU A 118 10.05 -27.14 -3.89
N ILE A 119 10.62 -26.00 -4.28
CA ILE A 119 10.38 -24.70 -3.61
C ILE A 119 8.93 -24.26 -3.80
N LEU A 120 8.39 -24.39 -5.02
CA LEU A 120 7.01 -24.04 -5.31
C LEU A 120 6.02 -24.95 -4.54
N GLU A 121 6.29 -26.25 -4.48
CA GLU A 121 5.48 -27.20 -3.72
C GLU A 121 5.49 -26.89 -2.21
N LEU A 122 6.67 -26.58 -1.66
CA LEU A 122 6.81 -26.19 -0.26
C LEU A 122 6.01 -24.91 0.04
N ASN A 123 6.12 -23.90 -0.82
CA ASN A 123 5.39 -22.65 -0.67
C ASN A 123 3.87 -22.89 -0.69
N ARG A 124 3.38 -23.70 -1.64
CA ARG A 124 1.96 -24.07 -1.71
C ARG A 124 1.48 -24.74 -0.42
N ARG A 125 2.23 -25.71 0.11
CA ARG A 125 1.88 -26.41 1.36
C ARG A 125 1.83 -25.46 2.56
N VAL A 126 2.78 -24.54 2.67
CA VAL A 126 2.80 -23.57 3.77
C VAL A 126 1.60 -22.62 3.69
N LEU A 127 1.29 -22.10 2.51
CA LEU A 127 0.12 -21.22 2.32
C LEU A 127 -1.19 -21.96 2.62
N ASP A 128 -1.33 -23.22 2.20
CA ASP A 128 -2.50 -24.04 2.51
C ASP A 128 -2.67 -24.27 4.02
N GLU A 129 -1.60 -24.54 4.76
CA GLU A 129 -1.67 -24.69 6.23
C GLU A 129 -2.01 -23.38 6.93
N LEU A 130 -1.44 -22.26 6.52
CA LEU A 130 -1.78 -20.94 7.08
C LEU A 130 -3.25 -20.58 6.83
N ARG A 131 -3.79 -20.97 5.67
CA ARG A 131 -5.21 -20.81 5.35
C ARG A 131 -6.10 -21.70 6.24
N LYS A 132 -5.70 -22.95 6.50
CA LYS A 132 -6.42 -23.85 7.42
C LYS A 132 -6.44 -23.32 8.85
N LEU A 133 -5.36 -22.68 9.29
CA LEU A 133 -5.24 -22.08 10.62
C LEU A 133 -5.96 -20.73 10.74
N GLY A 134 -6.52 -20.19 9.65
CA GLY A 134 -7.20 -18.89 9.65
C GLY A 134 -6.26 -17.69 9.84
N ILE A 135 -4.95 -17.88 9.62
CA ILE A 135 -3.94 -16.82 9.73
C ILE A 135 -3.98 -15.92 8.49
N ILE A 136 -4.25 -16.53 7.33
CA ILE A 136 -4.43 -15.83 6.05
C ILE A 136 -5.77 -16.19 5.43
#